data_AF-A0AAE3UJ49-F1
#
_entry.id   AF-A0AAE3UJ49-F1
#
_cell.length_a   1.000
_cell.length_b   1.000
_cell.length_c   1.000
_cell.angle_alpha   90.00
_cell.angle_beta   90.00
_cell.angle_gamma   90.00
#
_symmetry.space_group_name_H-M   'P 1'
#
loop_
_entity.id
_entity.type
_entity.pdbx_description
1 polymer ?
#
loop_
_entity_poly.entity_id
_entity_poly.type
_entity_poly.pdbx_seq_one_letter_code
_entity_poly.pdbx_strand_id
1 'polypeptide(L)'
;MPTTVNNPNTAPEYEQIKINTLSYGIEVKGIIPLYRNFGINIGWITFYQKLWNRPAFINESWRWYHSPEFELFYYPIKSNQDKIFLRFRTVVTTDAIERNFVQLQVGYKGRFNFNAK
;
A
#
# COMPACT_ATOMS: atom_id res chain seq x y z
N MET A 1 44.70 17.40 20.09
CA MET A 1 43.73 17.04 19.03
C MET A 1 43.22 15.64 19.36
N PRO A 2 41.92 15.42 19.63
CA PRO A 2 41.42 14.08 19.85
C PRO A 2 41.15 13.41 18.50
N THR A 3 41.84 12.31 18.24
CA THR A 3 41.61 11.42 17.10
C THR A 3 40.37 10.58 17.37
N THR A 4 39.35 10.72 16.52
CA THR A 4 38.16 9.86 16.50
C THR A 4 38.58 8.45 16.10
N VAL A 5 38.50 7.50 17.04
CA VAL A 5 38.72 6.08 16.80
C VAL A 5 37.47 5.53 16.10
N ASN A 6 37.56 5.25 14.80
CA ASN A 6 36.50 4.56 14.08
C ASN A 6 36.45 3.10 14.53
N ASN A 7 35.43 2.75 15.31
CA ASN A 7 35.16 1.38 15.72
C ASN A 7 34.55 0.61 14.53
N PRO A 8 35.21 -0.43 13.99
CA PRO A 8 34.72 -1.16 12.80
C PRO A 8 33.48 -2.04 13.06
N ASN A 9 32.97 -2.07 14.30
CA ASN A 9 31.88 -2.96 14.73
C ASN A 9 30.49 -2.30 14.79
N THR A 10 30.32 -1.04 14.37
CA THR A 10 28.98 -0.48 14.19
C THR A 10 28.38 -1.03 12.90
N ALA A 11 27.52 -2.04 13.05
CA ALA A 11 26.59 -2.43 11.99
C ALA A 11 25.88 -1.16 11.47
N PRO A 12 25.68 -1.02 10.15
CA PRO A 12 25.00 0.16 9.61
C PRO A 12 23.64 0.28 10.29
N GLU A 13 23.45 1.36 11.03
CA GLU A 13 22.19 1.70 11.63
C GLU A 13 21.22 1.96 10.48
N TYR A 14 20.34 0.99 10.20
CA TYR A 14 19.32 1.14 9.17
C TYR A 14 18.33 2.19 9.65
N GLU A 15 18.57 3.44 9.29
CA GLU A 15 17.64 4.54 9.50
C GLU A 15 16.30 4.14 8.86
N GLN A 16 15.27 3.93 9.67
CA GLN A 16 13.94 3.61 9.16
C GLN A 16 13.42 4.81 8.39
N ILE A 17 13.46 4.72 7.05
CA ILE A 17 13.00 5.79 6.17
C ILE A 17 11.47 5.84 6.22
N LYS A 18 10.94 6.72 7.08
CA LYS A 18 9.50 7.04 7.10
C LYS A 18 9.18 8.05 5.99
N ILE A 19 8.45 7.61 4.98
CA ILE A 19 8.00 8.44 3.85
C ILE A 19 6.52 8.76 4.05
N ASN A 20 6.19 10.06 4.06
CA ASN A 20 4.80 10.51 4.08
C ASN A 20 4.38 10.91 2.66
N THR A 21 3.24 10.37 2.22
CA THR A 21 2.68 10.57 0.88
C THR A 21 1.30 11.20 0.98
N LEU A 22 1.01 12.20 0.15
CA LEU A 22 -0.34 12.71 -0.04
C LEU A 22 -0.83 12.27 -1.41
N SER A 23 -2.01 11.63 -1.46
CA SER A 23 -2.53 11.03 -2.69
C SER A 23 -4.03 11.29 -2.84
N TYR A 24 -4.45 11.68 -4.04
CA TYR A 24 -5.86 11.76 -4.45
C TYR A 24 -6.10 10.76 -5.56
N GLY A 25 -7.18 9.99 -5.51
CA GLY A 25 -7.41 8.98 -6.53
C GLY A 25 -8.85 8.54 -6.67
N ILE A 26 -9.13 7.93 -7.81
CA ILE A 26 -10.38 7.26 -8.11
C ILE A 26 -10.09 5.77 -8.24
N GLU A 27 -10.97 4.99 -7.65
CA GLU A 27 -10.90 3.54 -7.66
C GLU A 27 -12.19 2.98 -8.26
N VAL A 28 -12.03 2.06 -9.22
CA VAL A 28 -13.12 1.26 -9.76
C VAL A 28 -12.87 -0.19 -9.35
N LYS A 29 -13.88 -0.85 -8.77
CA LYS A 29 -13.81 -2.23 -8.29
C LYS A 29 -14.99 -3.04 -8.80
N GLY A 30 -14.69 -4.18 -9.41
CA GLY A 30 -15.66 -5.22 -9.73
C GLY A 30 -15.53 -6.37 -8.74
N ILE A 31 -16.65 -6.77 -8.14
CA ILE A 31 -16.71 -7.93 -7.24
C ILE A 31 -17.38 -9.07 -7.97
N ILE A 32 -16.67 -10.19 -8.08
CA ILE A 32 -17.17 -11.43 -8.65
C ILE A 32 -17.35 -12.41 -7.48
N PRO A 33 -18.59 -12.61 -6.99
CA PRO A 33 -18.85 -13.66 -6.01
C PRO A 33 -18.56 -15.02 -6.65
N LEU A 34 -17.81 -15.86 -5.95
CA LEU A 34 -17.61 -17.26 -6.33
C LEU A 34 -18.48 -18.15 -5.45
N TYR A 35 -18.19 -19.45 -5.42
CA TYR A 35 -18.94 -20.43 -4.67
C TYR A 35 -18.76 -20.26 -3.15
N ARG A 36 -19.88 -20.37 -2.41
CA ARG A 36 -19.96 -20.26 -0.94
C ARG A 36 -19.49 -18.91 -0.40
N ASN A 37 -18.28 -18.90 0.16
CA ASN A 37 -17.74 -17.81 0.96
C ASN A 37 -16.52 -17.18 0.28
N PHE A 38 -16.14 -17.64 -0.91
CA PHE A 38 -15.04 -17.09 -1.68
C PHE A 38 -15.54 -16.07 -2.70
N GLY A 39 -14.67 -15.14 -3.04
CA GLY A 39 -14.88 -14.27 -4.19
C GLY A 39 -13.59 -13.62 -4.65
N ILE A 40 -13.68 -12.99 -5.80
CA ILE A 40 -12.58 -12.25 -6.41
C ILE A 40 -13.01 -10.80 -6.55
N ASN A 41 -12.09 -9.89 -6.28
CA ASN A 41 -12.24 -8.48 -6.52
C ASN A 41 -11.14 -8.04 -7.49
N ILE A 42 -11.55 -7.45 -8.61
CA ILE A 42 -10.64 -6.89 -9.59
C ILE A 42 -10.83 -5.38 -9.55
N GLY A 43 -9.74 -4.67 -9.32
CA GLY A 43 -9.75 -3.24 -9.14
C GLY A 43 -8.78 -2.54 -10.07
N TRP A 44 -9.07 -1.29 -10.37
CA TRP A 44 -8.11 -0.36 -10.93
C TRP A 44 -8.16 0.93 -10.15
N ILE A 45 -7.01 1.36 -9.65
CA ILE A 45 -6.86 2.63 -8.95
C ILE A 45 -5.99 3.52 -9.81
N THR A 46 -6.48 4.72 -10.12
CA THR A 46 -5.65 5.78 -10.68
C THR A 46 -5.55 6.88 -9.63
N PHE A 47 -4.32 7.23 -9.23
CA PHE A 47 -4.10 8.23 -8.19
C PHE A 47 -2.97 9.19 -8.53
N TYR A 48 -3.16 10.44 -8.14
CA TYR A 48 -2.20 11.53 -8.23
C TYR A 48 -1.55 11.71 -6.86
N GLN A 49 -0.24 11.53 -6.76
CA GLN A 49 0.48 11.52 -5.49
C GLN A 49 1.68 12.46 -5.50
N LYS A 50 1.96 13.06 -4.33
CA LYS A 50 3.17 13.85 -4.05
C LYS A 50 3.87 13.31 -2.80
N LEU A 51 5.20 13.22 -2.85
CA LEU A 51 6.04 12.93 -1.69
C LEU A 51 6.23 14.21 -0.87
N TRP A 52 5.78 14.23 0.39
CA TRP A 52 5.62 15.49 1.13
C TRP A 52 6.77 15.84 2.07
N ASN A 53 7.55 14.86 2.56
CA ASN A 53 8.33 15.07 3.79
C ASN A 53 9.83 14.75 3.76
N ARG A 54 10.51 14.88 2.61
CA ARG A 54 11.99 14.91 2.59
C ARG A 54 12.48 16.10 1.76
N PRO A 55 13.53 16.81 2.19
CA PRO A 55 14.13 17.90 1.42
C PRO A 55 14.52 17.51 -0.02
N ALA A 56 14.94 16.26 -0.21
CA ALA A 56 15.26 15.71 -1.53
C ALA A 56 14.03 15.62 -2.47
N PHE A 57 12.81 15.63 -1.94
CA PHE A 57 11.56 15.49 -2.71
C PHE A 57 10.66 16.74 -2.62
N ILE A 58 11.13 17.85 -2.02
CA ILE A 58 10.37 19.12 -1.95
C ILE A 58 10.02 19.65 -3.35
N ASN A 59 10.92 19.44 -4.31
CA ASN A 59 10.75 19.85 -5.70
C ASN A 59 10.11 18.77 -6.58
N GLU A 60 9.76 17.61 -6.03
CA GLU A 60 9.03 16.63 -6.82
C GLU A 60 7.60 17.12 -7.07
N SER A 61 7.26 17.13 -8.36
CA SER A 61 5.92 17.39 -8.81
C SER A 61 4.99 16.25 -8.42
N TRP A 62 3.71 16.53 -8.46
CA TRP A 62 2.71 15.49 -8.37
C TRP A 62 2.82 14.54 -9.58
N ARG A 63 2.59 13.25 -9.34
CA ARG A 63 2.72 12.20 -10.35
C ARG A 63 1.47 11.33 -10.42
N TRP A 64 1.17 10.86 -11.62
CA TRP A 64 0.09 9.91 -11.87
C TRP A 64 0.59 8.48 -11.76
N TYR A 65 -0.13 7.72 -10.95
CA TYR A 65 0.06 6.29 -10.76
C TYR A 65 -1.20 5.54 -11.19
N HIS A 66 -0.96 4.38 -11.78
CA HIS A 66 -1.98 3.43 -12.17
C HIS A 66 -1.71 2.11 -11.47
N SER A 67 -2.76 1.55 -10.89
CA SER A 67 -2.60 0.43 -9.98
C SER A 67 -3.69 -0.62 -10.20
N PRO A 68 -3.49 -1.56 -11.15
CA PRO A 68 -4.32 -2.76 -11.21
C PRO A 68 -4.19 -3.55 -9.90
N GLU A 69 -5.34 -4.00 -9.41
CA GLU A 69 -5.50 -4.78 -8.20
C GLU A 69 -6.25 -6.08 -8.53
N PHE A 70 -5.76 -7.18 -7.97
CA PHE A 70 -6.44 -8.47 -7.93
C PHE A 70 -6.48 -8.93 -6.46
N GLU A 71 -7.67 -9.20 -5.94
CA GLU A 71 -7.88 -9.62 -4.56
C GLU A 71 -8.72 -10.89 -4.55
N LEU A 72 -8.17 -11.97 -4.00
CA LEU A 72 -8.93 -13.15 -3.60
C LEU A 72 -9.38 -12.95 -2.15
N PHE A 73 -10.66 -13.11 -1.87
CA PHE A 73 -11.19 -12.96 -0.52
C PHE A 73 -12.06 -14.13 -0.10
N TYR A 74 -12.13 -14.33 1.22
CA TYR A 74 -12.93 -15.35 1.88
C TYR A 74 -13.67 -14.75 3.07
N TYR A 75 -14.97 -15.03 3.18
CA TYR A 75 -15.84 -14.67 4.30
C TYR A 75 -15.87 -15.83 5.33
N PRO A 76 -15.09 -15.79 6.43
CA PRO A 76 -15.05 -16.88 7.41
C PRO A 76 -16.37 -17.13 8.14
N ILE A 77 -17.20 -16.10 8.29
CA ILE A 77 -18.50 -16.16 8.96
C ILE A 77 -19.58 -15.88 7.90
N LYS A 78 -20.82 -16.34 8.10
CA LYS A 78 -21.97 -16.00 7.23
C LYS A 78 -22.25 -14.50 7.10
N SER A 79 -21.59 -13.67 7.91
CA SER A 79 -21.66 -12.22 7.82
C SER A 79 -20.73 -11.72 6.71
N ASN A 80 -21.27 -11.03 5.71
CA ASN A 80 -20.50 -10.37 4.63
C ASN A 80 -19.60 -9.21 5.12
N GLN A 81 -19.46 -9.02 6.43
CA GLN A 81 -18.77 -7.89 7.05
C GLN A 81 -17.31 -8.21 7.40
N ASP A 82 -16.99 -9.48 7.60
CA ASP A 82 -15.66 -9.94 7.97
C ASP A 82 -15.05 -10.74 6.82
N LYS A 83 -13.90 -10.30 6.30
CA LYS A 83 -13.20 -10.98 5.22
C LYS A 83 -11.71 -11.11 5.44
N ILE A 84 -11.19 -12.28 5.13
CA ILE A 84 -9.76 -12.53 4.94
C ILE A 84 -9.47 -12.30 3.46
N PHE A 85 -8.35 -11.66 3.14
CA PHE A 85 -7.99 -11.37 1.76
C PHE A 85 -6.51 -11.57 1.49
N LEU A 86 -6.24 -12.03 0.26
CA LEU A 86 -4.94 -12.04 -0.40
C LEU A 86 -5.04 -11.11 -1.60
N ARG A 87 -4.21 -10.08 -1.64
CA ARG A 87 -4.26 -9.03 -2.65
C ARG A 87 -2.91 -8.83 -3.32
N PHE A 88 -2.95 -8.84 -4.63
CA PHE A 88 -1.86 -8.47 -5.52
C PHE A 88 -2.16 -7.11 -6.11
N ARG A 89 -1.20 -6.20 -6.03
CA ARG A 89 -1.31 -4.86 -6.59
C ARG A 89 -0.02 -4.54 -7.33
N THR A 90 -0.13 -4.10 -8.57
CA THR A 90 1.02 -3.53 -9.29
C THR A 90 0.85 -2.03 -9.29
N VAL A 91 1.90 -1.27 -9.00
CA VAL A 91 1.89 0.19 -9.12
C VAL A 91 2.79 0.57 -10.27
N VAL A 92 2.20 1.21 -11.26
CA VAL A 92 2.85 1.69 -12.47
C VAL A 92 2.82 3.21 -12.46
N THR A 93 3.97 3.82 -12.70
CA THR A 93 4.10 5.27 -12.86
C THR A 93 4.14 5.63 -14.33
N THR A 94 3.75 6.86 -14.66
CA THR A 94 3.91 7.42 -16.01
C THR A 94 5.31 8.01 -16.24
N ASP A 95 6.09 8.17 -15.18
CA ASP A 95 7.43 8.77 -15.23
C ASP A 95 8.52 7.69 -15.34
N ALA A 96 9.45 7.84 -16.28
CA ALA A 96 10.49 6.84 -16.57
C ALA A 96 11.54 6.69 -15.46
N ILE A 97 11.62 7.68 -14.55
CA ILE A 97 12.61 7.73 -13.48
C ILE A 97 12.23 6.80 -12.31
N GLU A 98 10.93 6.57 -12.11
CA GLU A 98 10.43 5.76 -11.01
C GLU A 98 10.23 4.30 -11.41
N ARG A 99 10.58 3.38 -10.51
CA ARG A 99 10.46 1.95 -10.78
C ARG A 99 9.04 1.48 -10.46
N ASN A 100 8.43 0.81 -11.42
CA ASN A 100 7.22 0.03 -11.19
C ASN A 100 7.50 -1.03 -10.12
N PHE A 101 6.55 -1.25 -9.22
CA PHE A 101 6.69 -2.23 -8.15
C PHE A 101 5.41 -3.04 -7.95
N VAL A 102 5.57 -4.24 -7.41
CA VAL A 102 4.47 -5.14 -7.08
C VAL A 102 4.37 -5.24 -5.57
N GLN A 103 3.14 -5.26 -5.06
CA GLN A 103 2.82 -5.44 -3.66
C GLN A 103 1.96 -6.69 -3.50
N LEU A 104 2.37 -7.54 -2.56
CA LEU A 104 1.57 -8.64 -2.04
C LEU A 104 1.09 -8.25 -0.64
N GLN A 105 -0.22 -8.29 -0.43
CA GLN A 105 -0.86 -7.93 0.84
C GLN A 105 -1.73 -9.10 1.30
N VAL A 106 -1.56 -9.48 2.56
CA VAL A 106 -2.45 -10.41 3.26
C VAL A 106 -3.09 -9.63 4.40
N GLY A 107 -4.39 -9.79 4.60
CA GLY A 107 -5.04 -9.09 5.70
C GLY A 107 -6.44 -9.57 6.02
N TYR A 108 -6.98 -8.96 7.05
CA TYR A 108 -8.35 -9.15 7.51
C TYR A 108 -9.06 -7.78 7.51
N LYS A 109 -10.29 -7.73 7.00
CA LYS A 109 -11.17 -6.58 7.16
C LYS A 109 -12.36 -7.05 7.99
N GLY A 110 -12.61 -6.40 9.11
CA GLY A 110 -13.80 -6.61 9.92
C GLY A 110 -14.41 -5.29 10.33
N ARG A 111 -15.68 -5.34 10.72
CA ARG A 111 -16.40 -4.16 11.20
C ARG A 111 -16.34 -4.13 12.73
N PHE A 112 -15.70 -3.10 13.28
CA PHE A 112 -15.82 -2.80 14.72
C PHE A 112 -17.05 -1.92 14.94
N ASN A 113 -18.06 -2.46 15.60
CA ASN A 113 -19.19 -1.66 16.08
C ASN A 113 -18.83 -1.10 17.45
N PHE A 114 -18.50 0.19 17.51
CA PHE A 114 -18.40 0.91 18.77
C PHE A 114 -19.83 1.25 19.24
N ASN A 115 -20.50 0.30 19.88
CA ASN A 115 -21.68 0.64 20.69
C ASN A 115 -21.17 1.32 21.97
N ALA A 116 -21.04 2.64 21.94
CA ALA A 116 -20.94 3.43 23.15
C ALA A 116 -22.31 3.38 23.84
N LYS A 117 -22.38 2.72 24.99
CA LYS A 117 -23.49 2.85 25.94
C LYS A 117 -23.29 4.09 26.78
#